data_AF-A0A818QNP2-F1
#
_entry.id   AF-A0A818QNP2-F1
#
_cell.length_a   1.000
_cell.length_b   1.000
_cell.length_c   1.000
_cell.angle_alpha   90.00
_cell.angle_beta   90.00
_cell.angle_gamma   90.00
#
_symmetry.space_group_name_H-M   'P 1'
#
loop_
_entity.id
_entity.type
_entity.pdbx_description
1 polymer ?
#
loop_
_entity_poly.entity_id
_entity_poly.type
_entity_poly.pdbx_seq_one_letter_code
_entity_poly.pdbx_strand_id
1 'polypeptide(L)'
;MLPVYPQYMLTKEDWWFQHDRGCDKVPPPAGHYLELPAGGSFTVEIAQNRAFTTFGKNSKFNGYYGGPQQLKRGDEECVIDPNLHTPSQALAPGTVFAISYQNSIDKVTPENLVVFTVRYHTPWQRLTSYDVPKDLPPCPPGGCTCAWG
;
A
#
# COMPACT_ATOMS: atom_id res chain seq x y z
N MET A 1 -9.42 -12.22 5.45
CA MET A 1 -9.33 -11.35 4.27
C MET A 1 -7.86 -11.21 3.90
N LEU A 2 -7.48 -11.51 2.65
CA LEU A 2 -6.08 -11.46 2.19
C LEU A 2 -5.93 -10.31 1.19
N PRO A 3 -5.44 -9.13 1.60
CA PRO A 3 -5.40 -7.92 0.76
C PRO A 3 -4.30 -7.93 -0.32
N VAL A 4 -3.68 -9.09 -0.56
CA VAL A 4 -2.40 -9.21 -1.29
C VAL A 4 -2.54 -9.81 -2.69
N TYR A 5 -3.71 -10.36 -3.03
CA TYR A 5 -3.94 -10.87 -4.39
C TYR A 5 -4.09 -9.70 -5.38
N PRO A 6 -3.61 -9.84 -6.62
CA PRO A 6 -3.78 -8.81 -7.64
C PRO A 6 -5.28 -8.58 -7.93
N GLN A 7 -5.62 -7.36 -8.34
CA GLN A 7 -6.95 -7.01 -8.83
C GLN A 7 -6.90 -7.00 -10.37
N TYR A 8 -7.42 -8.02 -11.04
CA TYR A 8 -7.27 -8.23 -12.47
C TYR A 8 -8.54 -8.82 -13.09
N MET A 9 -8.97 -8.31 -14.25
CA MET A 9 -10.22 -8.69 -14.94
C MET A 9 -11.48 -8.57 -14.06
N LEU A 10 -11.57 -7.51 -13.28
CA LEU A 10 -12.69 -7.20 -12.40
C LEU A 10 -13.47 -5.98 -12.87
N THR A 11 -14.74 -5.91 -12.51
CA THR A 11 -15.53 -4.68 -12.71
C THR A 11 -15.01 -3.58 -11.79
N LYS A 12 -15.31 -2.31 -12.13
CA LYS A 12 -14.99 -1.18 -11.24
C LYS A 12 -15.53 -1.39 -9.83
N GLU A 13 -16.76 -1.88 -9.72
CA GLU A 13 -17.39 -2.15 -8.43
C GLU A 13 -16.59 -3.16 -7.59
N ASP A 14 -16.07 -4.21 -8.22
CA ASP A 14 -15.33 -5.28 -7.53
C ASP A 14 -13.91 -4.86 -7.12
N TRP A 15 -13.14 -4.20 -7.99
CA TRP A 15 -11.74 -3.86 -7.66
C TRP A 15 -11.61 -2.61 -6.79
N TRP A 16 -12.59 -1.70 -6.84
CA TRP A 16 -12.52 -0.43 -6.10
C TRP A 16 -12.42 -0.70 -4.60
N PHE A 17 -11.34 -0.21 -3.98
CA PHE A 17 -11.00 -0.50 -2.58
C PHE A 17 -11.05 -1.99 -2.18
N GLN A 18 -10.75 -2.89 -3.13
CA GLN A 18 -10.81 -4.34 -2.94
C GLN A 18 -12.18 -4.85 -2.44
N HIS A 19 -13.28 -4.34 -3.03
CA HIS A 19 -14.65 -4.74 -2.69
C HIS A 19 -14.90 -6.25 -2.87
N ASP A 20 -14.27 -6.89 -3.85
CA ASP A 20 -14.32 -8.34 -4.09
C ASP A 20 -14.00 -9.16 -2.83
N ARG A 21 -13.18 -8.59 -1.95
CA ARG A 21 -12.76 -9.18 -0.67
C ARG A 21 -13.49 -8.57 0.53
N GLY A 22 -14.29 -7.52 0.33
CA GLY A 22 -15.03 -6.79 1.36
C GLY A 22 -14.17 -5.84 2.21
N CYS A 23 -13.00 -5.40 1.71
CA CYS A 23 -12.11 -4.49 2.46
C CYS A 23 -12.80 -3.16 2.80
N ASP A 24 -13.67 -2.68 1.91
CA ASP A 24 -14.48 -1.48 2.08
C ASP A 24 -15.60 -1.62 3.13
N LYS A 25 -15.95 -2.85 3.51
CA LYS A 25 -17.00 -3.17 4.51
C LYS A 25 -16.46 -3.30 5.93
N VAL A 26 -15.14 -3.28 6.11
CA VAL A 26 -14.47 -3.48 7.40
C VAL A 26 -13.54 -2.30 7.67
N PRO A 27 -14.08 -1.15 8.11
CA PRO A 27 -13.25 0.03 8.37
C PRO A 27 -12.25 -0.23 9.50
N PRO A 28 -11.12 0.51 9.52
CA PRO A 28 -10.20 0.47 10.66
C PRO A 28 -10.90 0.92 11.96
N PRO A 29 -10.37 0.57 13.14
CA PRO A 29 -10.87 1.09 14.40
C PRO A 29 -10.88 2.62 14.42
N ALA A 30 -11.90 3.22 15.05
CA ALA A 30 -12.02 4.66 15.15
C ALA A 30 -10.78 5.28 15.83
N GLY A 31 -10.30 6.41 15.29
CA GLY A 31 -9.12 7.11 15.81
C GLY A 31 -7.77 6.54 15.33
N HIS A 32 -7.76 5.47 14.53
CA HIS A 32 -6.54 4.94 13.94
C HIS A 32 -6.32 5.52 12.54
N TYR A 33 -5.35 6.41 12.42
CA TYR A 33 -4.97 7.06 11.16
C TYR A 33 -3.51 6.78 10.81
N LEU A 34 -3.23 6.84 9.51
CA LEU A 34 -1.87 7.01 9.02
C LEU A 34 -1.56 8.51 9.01
N GLU A 35 -0.61 8.92 9.84
CA GLU A 35 -0.22 10.33 9.95
C GLU A 35 0.66 10.76 8.77
N LEU A 36 0.31 11.88 8.15
CA LEU A 36 1.02 12.46 7.00
C LEU A 36 1.64 13.81 7.41
N PRO A 37 2.88 13.83 7.92
CA PRO A 37 3.52 15.07 8.36
C PRO A 37 3.93 15.91 7.15
N ALA A 38 3.24 17.03 6.89
CA ALA A 38 3.53 17.91 5.76
C ALA A 38 5.01 18.36 5.73
N GLY A 39 5.68 18.14 4.60
CA GLY A 39 7.10 18.45 4.41
C GLY A 39 8.05 17.45 5.07
N GLY A 40 7.52 16.41 5.72
CA GLY A 40 8.27 15.29 6.26
C GLY A 40 8.09 14.03 5.41
N SER A 41 8.21 12.88 6.07
CA SER A 41 8.01 11.57 5.44
C SER A 41 7.27 10.64 6.40
N PHE A 42 6.52 9.68 5.86
CA PHE A 42 5.92 8.59 6.64
C PHE A 42 6.47 7.26 6.15
N THR A 43 6.57 6.27 7.05
CA THR A 43 7.03 4.92 6.71
C THR A 43 5.89 3.94 6.86
N VAL A 44 5.68 3.11 5.84
CA VAL A 44 4.71 2.02 5.86
C VAL A 44 5.41 0.66 5.79
N GLU A 45 4.68 -0.36 6.22
CA GLU A 45 5.08 -1.75 6.06
C GLU A 45 4.34 -2.37 4.89
N ILE A 46 5.09 -2.80 3.89
CA ILE A 46 4.55 -3.48 2.71
C ILE A 46 5.09 -4.90 2.69
N ALA A 47 4.19 -5.88 2.62
CA ALA A 47 4.59 -7.29 2.69
C ALA A 47 3.60 -8.23 2.00
N GLN A 48 4.09 -9.41 1.60
CA GLN A 48 3.27 -10.48 1.01
C GLN A 48 2.27 -11.12 1.99
N ASN A 49 2.45 -10.90 3.30
CA ASN A 49 1.55 -11.38 4.33
C ASN A 49 1.64 -10.49 5.57
N ARG A 50 0.50 -10.27 6.25
CA ARG A 50 0.42 -9.53 7.52
C ARG A 50 1.30 -10.13 8.63
N ALA A 51 1.59 -11.44 8.59
CA ALA A 51 2.50 -12.09 9.53
C ALA A 51 3.94 -11.54 9.46
N PHE A 52 4.28 -10.77 8.43
CA PHE A 52 5.59 -10.16 8.27
C PHE A 52 5.62 -8.67 8.63
N THR A 53 4.51 -8.12 9.12
CA THR A 53 4.41 -6.72 9.57
C THR A 53 4.21 -6.63 11.07
N THR A 54 4.30 -5.44 11.65
CA THR A 54 4.04 -5.22 13.09
C THR A 54 2.59 -5.53 13.49
N PHE A 55 1.68 -5.68 12.52
CA PHE A 55 0.30 -6.08 12.75
C PHE A 55 0.09 -7.61 12.85
N GLY A 56 1.13 -8.41 12.67
CA GLY A 56 1.11 -9.86 12.84
C GLY A 56 1.19 -10.29 14.31
N LYS A 57 0.56 -11.42 14.68
CA LYS A 57 0.64 -11.95 16.07
C LYS A 57 2.02 -12.50 16.43
N ASN A 58 2.78 -12.99 15.44
CA ASN A 58 4.12 -13.57 15.58
C ASN A 58 5.01 -13.04 14.46
N SER A 59 5.22 -11.72 14.45
CA SER A 59 5.81 -11.03 13.32
C SER A 59 7.21 -11.52 12.99
N LYS A 60 7.44 -11.83 11.71
CA LYS A 60 8.77 -12.14 11.17
C LYS A 60 9.21 -10.96 10.31
N PHE A 61 10.17 -10.19 10.79
CA PHE A 61 10.58 -8.95 10.11
C PHE A 61 11.71 -9.12 9.10
N ASN A 62 12.06 -10.37 8.80
CA ASN A 62 13.20 -10.70 7.99
C ASN A 62 12.87 -10.71 6.49
N GLY A 63 13.92 -10.57 5.67
CA GLY A 63 13.86 -10.64 4.21
C GLY A 63 13.24 -9.45 3.48
N TYR A 64 13.24 -9.57 2.14
CA TYR A 64 12.79 -8.52 1.22
C TYR A 64 11.26 -8.43 1.24
N TYR A 65 10.69 -7.22 1.33
CA TYR A 65 9.22 -7.05 1.36
C TYR A 65 8.52 -7.97 2.39
N GLY A 66 9.18 -8.17 3.54
CA GLY A 66 8.74 -9.06 4.61
C GLY A 66 8.77 -10.55 4.23
N GLY A 67 9.41 -10.95 3.14
CA GLY A 67 9.49 -12.34 2.68
C GLY A 67 10.73 -13.09 3.16
N PRO A 68 11.13 -14.17 2.47
CA PRO A 68 12.38 -14.86 2.78
C PRO A 68 13.62 -13.96 2.60
N GLN A 69 14.70 -14.26 3.32
CA GLN A 69 16.01 -13.60 3.13
C GLN A 69 16.65 -13.91 1.78
N GLN A 70 16.28 -15.03 1.17
CA GLN A 70 16.78 -15.42 -0.14
C GLN A 70 15.63 -15.34 -1.14
N LEU A 71 15.87 -14.61 -2.22
CA LEU A 71 14.94 -14.45 -3.32
C LEU A 71 14.93 -15.74 -4.14
N LYS A 72 13.76 -16.31 -4.39
CA LYS A 72 13.61 -17.31 -5.46
C LYS A 72 13.17 -16.62 -6.73
N ARG A 73 13.76 -17.04 -7.84
CA ARG A 73 13.50 -16.52 -9.17
C ARG A 73 12.84 -17.58 -10.02
N GLY A 74 11.91 -17.15 -10.85
CA GLY A 74 11.25 -17.96 -11.87
C GLY A 74 11.67 -17.51 -13.26
N ASP A 75 10.75 -17.62 -14.21
CA ASP A 75 10.92 -17.20 -15.59
C ASP A 75 11.30 -15.71 -15.68
N GLU A 76 12.06 -15.36 -16.72
CA GLU A 76 12.56 -14.00 -16.98
C GLU A 76 13.33 -13.38 -15.79
N GLU A 77 13.92 -14.24 -14.95
CA GLU A 77 14.61 -13.86 -13.71
C GLU A 77 13.72 -13.13 -12.69
N CYS A 78 12.40 -13.12 -12.86
CA CYS A 78 11.50 -12.44 -11.95
C CYS A 78 11.52 -13.09 -10.56
N VAL A 79 11.53 -12.26 -9.51
CA VAL A 79 11.41 -12.76 -8.14
C VAL A 79 9.97 -13.26 -7.90
N ILE A 80 9.85 -14.56 -7.64
CA ILE A 80 8.57 -15.25 -7.39
C ILE A 80 8.34 -15.58 -5.91
N ASP A 81 9.38 -15.54 -5.07
CA ASP A 81 9.28 -15.68 -3.62
C ASP A 81 10.31 -14.76 -2.93
N PRO A 82 9.87 -13.66 -2.27
CA PRO A 82 8.49 -13.16 -2.25
C PRO A 82 8.05 -12.70 -3.64
N ASN A 83 6.75 -12.80 -3.95
CA ASN A 83 6.24 -12.50 -5.31
C ASN A 83 6.26 -10.98 -5.59
N LEU A 84 7.43 -10.46 -5.99
CA LEU A 84 7.69 -9.03 -6.21
C LEU A 84 7.42 -8.59 -7.65
N HIS A 85 7.26 -9.53 -8.58
CA HIS A 85 7.00 -9.26 -10.00
C HIS A 85 8.05 -8.33 -10.64
N THR A 86 9.31 -8.48 -10.24
CA THR A 86 10.43 -7.75 -10.84
C THR A 86 11.70 -8.58 -10.75
N PRO A 87 12.63 -8.47 -11.72
CA PRO A 87 13.94 -9.11 -11.63
C PRO A 87 14.89 -8.40 -10.66
N SER A 88 14.70 -7.12 -10.33
CA SER A 88 15.58 -6.41 -9.40
C SER A 88 14.94 -5.15 -8.82
N GLN A 89 15.47 -4.63 -7.72
CA GLN A 89 15.01 -3.36 -7.16
C GLN A 89 15.01 -2.22 -8.18
N ALA A 90 16.07 -2.12 -8.98
CA ALA A 90 16.21 -1.07 -9.99
C ALA A 90 15.13 -1.15 -11.08
N LEU A 91 14.58 -2.34 -11.31
CA LEU A 91 13.52 -2.60 -12.29
C LEU A 91 12.14 -2.70 -11.64
N ALA A 92 11.99 -2.42 -10.34
CA ALA A 92 10.67 -2.31 -9.72
C ALA A 92 10.01 -0.98 -10.17
N PRO A 93 8.74 -1.02 -10.62
CA PRO A 93 8.09 0.09 -11.31
C PRO A 93 7.83 1.31 -10.40
N GLY A 94 7.83 1.11 -9.08
CA GLY A 94 7.44 2.12 -8.11
C GLY A 94 5.99 1.98 -7.69
N THR A 95 5.66 2.64 -6.59
CA THR A 95 4.33 2.64 -5.98
C THR A 95 3.99 4.03 -5.49
N VAL A 96 2.71 4.29 -5.27
CA VAL A 96 2.20 5.62 -4.95
C VAL A 96 1.27 5.58 -3.74
N PHE A 97 1.09 6.75 -3.13
CA PHE A 97 -0.08 7.02 -2.31
C PHE A 97 -0.90 8.14 -2.94
N ALA A 98 -2.20 7.90 -2.99
CA ALA A 98 -3.18 8.88 -3.39
C ALA A 98 -4.10 9.22 -2.21
N ILE A 99 -4.65 10.43 -2.23
CA ILE A 99 -5.48 11.00 -1.16
C ILE A 99 -6.77 11.57 -1.73
N SER A 100 -7.88 11.34 -1.03
CA SER A 100 -9.16 11.99 -1.24
C SER A 100 -9.60 12.65 0.06
N TYR A 101 -9.96 13.93 0.01
CA TYR A 101 -10.40 14.72 1.17
C TYR A 101 -11.85 14.40 1.59
N GLN A 102 -12.28 13.16 1.37
CA GLN A 102 -13.55 12.61 1.84
C GLN A 102 -13.31 11.75 3.07
N ASN A 103 -14.17 11.92 4.08
CA ASN A 103 -14.15 11.17 5.32
C ASN A 103 -14.80 9.79 5.23
N SER A 104 -15.51 9.51 4.14
CA SER A 104 -16.25 8.27 3.93
C SER A 104 -15.89 7.66 2.58
N ILE A 105 -15.59 6.36 2.58
CA ILE A 105 -15.04 5.63 1.43
C ILE A 105 -16.02 5.57 0.23
N ASP A 106 -17.33 5.60 0.48
CA ASP A 106 -18.39 5.62 -0.53
C ASP A 106 -18.41 6.93 -1.34
N LYS A 107 -17.80 8.00 -0.81
CA LYS A 107 -17.65 9.28 -1.51
C LYS A 107 -16.32 9.40 -2.25
N VAL A 108 -15.42 8.43 -2.08
CA VAL A 108 -14.13 8.42 -2.78
C VAL A 108 -14.35 7.88 -4.19
N THR A 109 -13.98 8.69 -5.18
CA THR A 109 -14.10 8.34 -6.59
C THR A 109 -12.73 8.44 -7.25
N PRO A 110 -12.51 7.79 -8.42
CA PRO A 110 -11.25 7.95 -9.15
C PRO A 110 -10.88 9.41 -9.43
N GLU A 111 -11.88 10.27 -9.64
CA GLU A 111 -11.68 11.67 -10.00
C GLU A 111 -11.28 12.55 -8.81
N ASN A 112 -11.59 12.13 -7.58
CA ASN A 112 -11.23 12.86 -6.36
C ASN A 112 -10.07 12.23 -5.57
N LEU A 113 -9.44 11.19 -6.12
CA LEU A 113 -8.31 10.49 -5.54
C LEU A 113 -7.02 10.93 -6.26
N VAL A 114 -6.23 11.78 -5.60
CA VAL A 114 -5.07 12.44 -6.21
C VAL A 114 -3.77 11.86 -5.67
N VAL A 115 -2.86 11.42 -6.55
CA VAL A 115 -1.52 10.99 -6.15
C VAL A 115 -0.75 12.18 -5.57
N PHE A 116 -0.32 12.07 -4.31
CA PHE A 116 0.43 13.12 -3.64
C PHE A 116 1.90 12.75 -3.39
N THR A 117 2.23 11.46 -3.44
CA THR A 117 3.61 10.98 -3.30
C THR A 117 3.84 9.72 -4.12
N VAL A 118 5.06 9.60 -4.60
CA VAL A 118 5.55 8.44 -5.36
C VAL A 118 6.83 7.92 -4.69
N ARG A 119 7.06 6.62 -4.79
CA ARG A 119 8.34 6.01 -4.45
C ARG A 119 8.76 5.12 -5.60
N TYR A 120 9.90 5.42 -6.19
CA TYR A 120 10.49 4.58 -7.24
C TYR A 120 11.09 3.32 -6.62
N HIS A 121 11.27 2.29 -7.46
CA HIS A 121 11.99 1.07 -7.07
C HIS A 121 11.34 0.31 -5.90
N THR A 122 10.01 0.35 -5.87
CA THR A 122 9.15 -0.38 -4.93
C THR A 122 8.10 -1.18 -5.73
N PRO A 123 7.52 -2.25 -5.14
CA PRO A 123 7.88 -2.85 -3.86
C PRO A 123 9.26 -3.55 -3.86
N TRP A 124 10.00 -3.46 -2.76
CA TRP A 124 11.26 -4.22 -2.58
C TRP A 124 11.64 -4.42 -1.12
N GLN A 125 11.70 -3.33 -0.35
CA GLN A 125 11.93 -3.36 1.10
C GLN A 125 10.60 -3.40 1.85
N ARG A 126 10.59 -4.08 3.01
CA ARG A 126 9.38 -4.11 3.87
C ARG A 126 9.02 -2.72 4.36
N LEU A 127 10.01 -2.04 4.95
CA LEU A 127 9.86 -0.66 5.39
C LEU A 127 10.14 0.24 4.21
N THR A 128 9.11 0.98 3.81
CA THR A 128 9.19 1.92 2.68
C THR A 128 8.70 3.28 3.15
N SER A 129 9.54 4.29 2.97
CA SER A 129 9.23 5.68 3.32
C SER A 129 8.81 6.46 2.09
N TYR A 130 7.82 7.34 2.27
CA TYR A 130 7.25 8.22 1.26
C TYR A 130 7.30 9.65 1.79
N ASP A 131 7.60 10.58 0.89
CA ASP A 131 7.76 11.99 1.23
C ASP A 131 6.42 12.72 1.09
N VAL A 132 6.08 13.55 2.07
CA VAL A 132 4.82 14.31 2.07
C VAL A 132 5.10 15.71 1.56
N PRO A 133 4.36 16.21 0.54
CA PRO A 133 4.48 17.58 0.10
C PRO A 133 4.33 18.56 1.27
N LYS A 134 5.19 19.59 1.30
CA LYS A 134 5.15 20.63 2.35
C LYS A 134 3.81 21.35 2.40
N ASP A 135 3.18 21.52 1.24
CA ASP A 135 1.93 22.25 1.09
C ASP A 135 0.72 21.31 1.01
N LEU A 136 0.84 20.06 1.48
CA LEU A 136 -0.29 19.14 1.58
C LEU A 136 -1.33 19.73 2.55
N PRO A 137 -2.56 20.06 2.11
CA PRO A 137 -3.52 20.74 2.96
C PRO A 137 -4.05 19.81 4.07
N PRO A 138 -4.58 20.39 5.17
CA PRO A 138 -5.15 19.59 6.25
C PRO A 138 -6.40 18.84 5.80
N CYS A 139 -6.57 17.63 6.32
CA CYS A 139 -7.80 16.87 6.17
C CYS A 139 -8.99 17.56 6.85
N PRO A 140 -10.24 17.32 6.37
CA PRO A 140 -11.42 17.79 7.08
C PRO A 140 -11.56 17.11 8.45
N PRO A 141 -12.44 17.61 9.33
CA PRO A 141 -12.81 16.91 10.56
C PRO A 141 -13.24 15.47 10.28
N GLY A 142 -12.64 14.51 10.98
CA GLY A 142 -12.85 13.07 10.75
C GLY A 142 -11.84 12.40 9.81
N GLY A 143 -10.90 13.16 9.25
CA GLY A 143 -9.79 12.66 8.43
C GLY A 143 -10.11 12.56 6.94
N CYS A 144 -9.13 12.04 6.18
CA CYS A 144 -9.22 11.76 4.75
C CYS A 144 -9.08 10.27 4.49
N THR A 145 -9.38 9.85 3.26
CA THR A 145 -9.10 8.49 2.79
C THR A 145 -7.86 8.50 1.89
N CYS A 146 -6.94 7.55 2.12
CA CYS A 146 -5.79 7.31 1.26
C CYS A 146 -5.90 5.93 0.58
N ALA A 147 -5.24 5.78 -0.56
CA ALA A 147 -5.07 4.52 -1.26
C ALA A 147 -3.60 4.32 -1.65
N TRP A 148 -3.15 3.07 -1.60
CA TRP A 148 -1.82 2.64 -2.05
C TRP A 148 -1.97 1.78 -3.31
N GLY A 149 -1.08 1.96 -4.28
CA GLY A 149 -1.06 1.22 -5.54
C GLY A 149 0.27 1.28 -6.26
#